data_AF-A0AAU3NLY0-F1
#
_entry.id   AF-A0AAU3NLY0-F1
#
_cell.length_a   1.000
_cell.length_b   1.000
_cell.length_c   1.000
_cell.angle_alpha   90.00
_cell.angle_beta   90.00
_cell.angle_gamma   90.00
#
_symmetry.space_group_name_H-M   'P 1'
#
loop_
_entity.id
_entity.type
_entity.pdbx_description
1 polymer ?
#
loop_
_entity_poly.entity_id
_entity_poly.type
_entity_poly.pdbx_seq_one_letter_code
_entity_poly.pdbx_strand_id
1 'polypeptide(L)'
;MAEVAQRPRSRPPRRTAVSSRTPPTASSPPWAPRPTGQGFEAILEDLRGLWFDTALSGSASALPSLPAFAHPDRVLFGTDQLFAPELAVTHFTGEYDRHPASTP
;
A
#
# COMPACT_ATOMS: atom_id res chain seq x y z
N MET A 1 -55.30 0.87 -46.38
CA MET A 1 -54.18 0.19 -45.70
C MET A 1 -53.65 1.15 -44.65
N ALA A 2 -53.84 0.81 -43.38
CA ALA A 2 -53.58 1.67 -42.24
C ALA A 2 -52.14 1.50 -41.74
N GLU A 3 -51.44 2.59 -41.38
CA GLU A 3 -50.19 2.48 -40.62
C GLU A 3 -50.00 3.62 -39.61
N VAL A 4 -50.38 3.31 -38.37
CA VAL A 4 -49.74 3.58 -37.07
C VAL A 4 -48.96 4.90 -36.92
N ALA A 5 -49.62 5.88 -36.31
CA ALA A 5 -48.98 7.03 -35.69
C ALA A 5 -48.18 6.61 -34.44
N GLN A 6 -46.87 6.84 -34.45
CA GLN A 6 -45.98 6.59 -33.32
C GLN A 6 -46.10 7.73 -32.31
N ARG A 7 -46.58 7.43 -31.10
CA ARG A 7 -46.65 8.38 -29.98
C ARG A 7 -45.25 8.67 -29.41
N PRO A 8 -44.92 9.93 -29.06
CA PRO A 8 -43.64 10.25 -28.44
C PRO A 8 -43.57 9.64 -27.03
N ARG A 9 -42.49 8.89 -26.74
CA ARG A 9 -42.22 8.33 -25.42
C ARG A 9 -41.76 9.46 -24.49
N SER A 10 -42.50 9.69 -23.41
CA SER A 10 -42.12 10.60 -22.34
C SER A 10 -40.91 10.05 -21.58
N ARG A 11 -39.88 10.88 -21.45
CA ARG A 11 -38.64 10.57 -20.71
C ARG A 11 -38.92 10.75 -19.22
N PRO A 12 -38.67 9.75 -18.34
CA PRO A 12 -38.89 9.93 -16.92
C PRO A 12 -37.86 10.92 -16.32
N PRO A 13 -38.22 11.67 -15.26
CA PRO A 13 -37.33 12.64 -14.65
C PRO A 13 -36.11 11.94 -14.04
N ARG A 14 -34.92 12.49 -14.30
CA ARG A 14 -33.66 12.07 -13.67
C ARG A 14 -33.78 12.29 -12.15
N ARG A 15 -33.82 11.21 -11.37
CA ARG A 15 -33.62 11.27 -9.91
C ARG A 15 -32.18 11.73 -9.66
N THR A 16 -32.01 12.97 -9.24
CA THR A 16 -30.78 13.44 -8.60
C THR A 16 -30.69 12.77 -7.23
N ALA A 17 -29.90 11.72 -7.12
CA ALA A 17 -29.51 11.18 -5.82
C ALA A 17 -28.54 12.17 -5.18
N VAL A 18 -29.03 12.99 -4.26
CA VAL A 18 -28.19 13.75 -3.33
C VAL A 18 -27.52 12.73 -2.40
N SER A 19 -26.24 12.46 -2.65
CA SER A 19 -25.41 11.65 -1.76
C SER A 19 -25.13 12.47 -0.50
N SER A 20 -25.86 12.19 0.57
CA SER A 20 -25.56 12.71 1.90
C SER A 20 -24.23 12.10 2.35
N ARG A 21 -23.14 12.87 2.25
CA ARG A 21 -21.87 12.56 2.90
C ARG A 21 -22.03 12.78 4.40
N THR A 22 -22.29 11.71 5.12
CA THR A 22 -22.03 11.64 6.56
C THR A 22 -20.51 11.79 6.76
N PRO A 23 -20.03 12.70 7.62
CA PRO A 23 -18.61 12.74 7.96
C PRO A 23 -18.25 11.42 8.68
N PRO A 24 -17.09 10.79 8.41
CA PRO A 24 -16.72 9.58 9.12
C PRO A 24 -16.35 9.91 10.57
N THR A 25 -17.31 9.80 11.48
CA THR A 25 -17.05 9.56 12.91
C THR A 25 -17.00 8.06 13.13
N ALA A 26 -15.79 7.50 13.19
CA ALA A 26 -15.41 6.36 14.03
C ALA A 26 -13.98 5.96 13.67
N SER A 27 -13.09 6.00 14.65
CA SER A 27 -11.78 5.36 14.62
C SER A 27 -11.99 3.87 14.40
N SER A 28 -11.92 3.41 13.15
CA SER A 28 -11.86 1.98 12.84
C SER A 28 -10.65 1.37 13.57
N PRO A 29 -10.78 0.19 14.18
CA PRO A 29 -9.63 -0.47 14.78
C PRO A 29 -8.59 -0.74 13.67
N PRO A 30 -7.29 -0.73 13.99
CA PRO A 30 -6.22 -0.83 12.99
C PRO A 30 -6.25 -2.12 12.16
N TRP A 31 -7.00 -3.14 12.60
CA TRP A 31 -7.17 -4.41 11.90
C TRP A 31 -8.48 -4.52 11.09
N ALA A 32 -9.36 -3.51 11.13
CA ALA A 32 -10.60 -3.56 10.36
C ALA A 32 -10.32 -3.57 8.85
N PRO A 33 -11.06 -4.37 8.06
CA PRO A 33 -10.98 -4.34 6.62
C PRO A 33 -11.19 -2.90 6.11
N ARG A 34 -10.22 -2.38 5.36
CA ARG A 34 -10.35 -1.07 4.75
C ARG A 34 -11.33 -1.10 3.58
N PRO A 35 -12.01 0.02 3.26
CA PRO A 35 -12.83 0.13 2.07
C PRO A 35 -12.02 -0.22 0.81
N THR A 36 -12.58 -1.03 -0.08
CA THR A 36 -12.00 -1.26 -1.40
C THR A 36 -12.24 -0.04 -2.30
N GLY A 37 -11.40 0.15 -3.33
CA GLY A 37 -11.53 1.28 -4.26
C GLY A 37 -10.91 2.59 -3.77
N GLN A 38 -9.96 2.53 -2.83
CA GLN A 38 -9.12 3.69 -2.50
C GLN A 38 -8.27 4.09 -3.72
N GLY A 39 -7.96 5.39 -3.82
CA GLY A 39 -7.08 5.90 -4.87
C GLY A 39 -5.65 5.37 -4.72
N PHE A 40 -4.91 5.35 -5.82
CA PHE A 40 -3.53 4.85 -5.89
C PHE A 40 -2.62 5.41 -4.79
N GLU A 41 -2.65 6.72 -4.56
CA GLU A 41 -1.81 7.36 -3.53
C GLU A 41 -2.14 6.92 -2.10
N ALA A 42 -3.42 6.68 -1.80
CA ALA A 42 -3.83 6.23 -0.47
C ALA A 42 -3.31 4.81 -0.20
N ILE A 43 -3.31 3.96 -1.23
CA ILE A 43 -2.73 2.62 -1.15
C ILE A 43 -1.22 2.69 -0.93
N LEU A 44 -0.52 3.56 -1.67
CA LEU A 44 0.92 3.72 -1.47
C LEU A 44 1.24 4.20 -0.06
N GLU A 45 0.52 5.19 0.47
CA GLU A 45 0.74 5.68 1.84
C GLU A 45 0.55 4.57 2.89
N ASP A 46 -0.47 3.74 2.73
CA ASP A 46 -0.68 2.60 3.63
C ASP A 46 0.48 1.61 3.59
N LEU A 47 1.01 1.32 2.38
CA LEU A 47 2.14 0.41 2.21
C LEU A 47 3.43 0.98 2.82
N ARG A 48 3.65 2.30 2.76
CA ARG A 48 4.81 2.94 3.41
C ARG A 48 4.78 2.80 4.93
N GLY A 49 3.60 2.62 5.50
CA GLY A 49 3.39 2.45 6.94
C GLY A 49 3.61 1.02 7.48
N LEU A 50 3.84 0.03 6.61
CA LEU A 50 4.18 -1.32 7.03
C LEU A 50 5.57 -1.36 7.65
N TRP A 51 5.81 -2.35 8.52
CA TRP A 51 7.16 -2.65 9.00
C TRP A 51 7.92 -3.46 7.95
N PHE A 52 9.15 -3.05 7.70
CA PHE A 52 10.10 -3.73 6.82
C PHE A 52 11.35 -4.10 7.62
N ASP A 53 12.04 -5.15 7.21
CA ASP A 53 13.33 -5.51 7.77
C ASP A 53 14.36 -5.78 6.65
N THR A 54 15.62 -5.92 7.03
CA THR A 54 16.78 -6.04 6.13
C THR A 54 17.28 -7.47 5.94
N ALA A 55 16.54 -8.47 6.44
CA ALA A 55 16.87 -9.89 6.27
C ALA A 55 17.10 -10.22 4.81
N LEU A 56 18.29 -10.78 4.52
CA LEU A 56 18.73 -11.20 3.19
C LEU A 56 18.61 -10.11 2.09
N SER A 57 18.56 -8.84 2.48
CA SER A 57 18.35 -7.69 1.58
C SER A 57 19.29 -6.51 1.88
N GLY A 58 20.33 -6.74 2.68
CA GLY A 58 21.37 -5.77 3.00
C GLY A 58 22.33 -5.39 1.86
N SER A 59 22.13 -5.90 0.64
CA SER A 59 23.01 -5.63 -0.49
C SER A 59 22.81 -4.23 -1.09
N ALA A 60 23.84 -3.70 -1.76
CA ALA A 60 23.78 -2.41 -2.44
C ALA A 60 22.69 -2.32 -3.53
N SER A 61 22.21 -3.45 -4.06
CA SER A 61 21.14 -3.48 -5.06
C SER A 61 19.74 -3.36 -4.46
N ALA A 62 19.54 -3.80 -3.22
CA ALA A 62 18.23 -3.88 -2.58
C ALA A 62 18.03 -2.78 -1.54
N LEU A 63 19.04 -2.57 -0.68
CA LEU A 63 18.96 -1.72 0.50
C LEU A 63 18.53 -0.26 0.21
N PRO A 64 18.94 0.39 -0.91
CA PRO A 64 18.47 1.75 -1.23
C PRO A 64 16.96 1.88 -1.45
N SER A 65 16.25 0.78 -1.70
CA SER A 65 14.80 0.81 -1.97
C SER A 65 13.97 1.10 -0.72
N LEU A 66 14.44 0.67 0.46
CA LEU A 66 13.75 0.87 1.73
C LEU A 66 13.66 2.36 2.12
N PRO A 67 14.76 3.13 2.22
CA PRO A 67 14.68 4.55 2.57
C PRO A 67 14.01 5.40 1.48
N ALA A 68 13.96 4.93 0.23
CA ALA A 68 13.26 5.61 -0.85
C ALA A 68 11.73 5.43 -0.79
N PHE A 69 11.24 4.43 -0.06
CA PHE A 69 9.83 4.06 -0.05
C PHE A 69 9.21 4.13 1.35
N ALA A 70 9.75 3.39 2.32
CA ALA A 70 9.16 3.21 3.63
C ALA A 70 9.23 4.49 4.48
N HIS A 71 8.35 4.59 5.47
CA HIS A 71 8.54 5.57 6.54
C HIS A 71 9.86 5.28 7.28
N PRO A 72 10.65 6.30 7.65
CA PRO A 72 11.97 6.11 8.27
C PRO A 72 11.88 5.30 9.58
N ASP A 73 10.80 5.47 10.35
CA ASP A 73 10.58 4.76 11.63
C ASP A 73 10.02 3.34 11.46
N ARG A 74 10.00 2.80 10.23
CA ARG A 74 9.39 1.51 9.90
C ARG A 74 10.35 0.49 9.32
N VAL A 75 11.66 0.74 9.41
CA VAL A 75 12.69 -0.20 8.95
C VAL A 75 13.44 -0.77 10.16
N LEU A 76 13.54 -2.09 10.22
CA LEU A 76 14.25 -2.83 11.27
C LEU A 76 15.49 -3.52 10.70
N PHE A 77 16.51 -3.67 11.54
CA PHE A 77 17.60 -4.57 11.22
C PHE A 77 17.15 -6.04 11.37
N GLY A 78 17.47 -6.88 10.38
CA GLY A 78 17.13 -8.30 10.36
C GLY A 78 18.21 -9.13 9.67
N THR A 79 18.56 -10.28 10.26
CA THR A 79 19.63 -11.16 9.75
C THR A 79 19.11 -12.44 9.10
N ASP A 80 17.89 -12.86 9.45
CA ASP A 80 17.34 -14.19 9.15
C ASP A 80 18.07 -15.37 9.82
N GLN A 81 18.76 -15.12 10.94
CA GLN A 81 19.40 -16.19 11.73
C GLN A 81 18.38 -17.27 12.15
N LEU A 82 18.81 -18.53 12.14
CA LEU A 82 18.04 -19.78 12.33
C LEU A 82 17.24 -20.26 11.11
N PHE A 83 16.91 -19.38 10.17
CA PHE A 83 16.14 -19.75 8.96
C PHE A 83 16.99 -19.74 7.69
N ALA A 84 17.98 -18.84 7.60
CA ALA A 84 18.93 -18.78 6.50
C ALA A 84 20.25 -19.52 6.81
N PRO A 85 20.94 -20.06 5.78
CA PRO A 85 22.30 -20.57 5.92
C PRO A 85 23.27 -19.49 6.41
N GLU A 86 24.23 -19.87 7.25
CA GLU A 86 25.23 -18.95 7.84
C GLU A 86 25.99 -18.14 6.77
N LEU A 87 26.30 -18.75 5.62
CA LEU A 87 26.93 -18.06 4.49
C LEU A 87 26.09 -16.87 4.00
N ALA A 88 24.77 -17.05 3.87
CA ALA A 88 23.87 -16.01 3.41
C ALA A 88 23.73 -14.90 4.45
N VAL A 89 23.54 -15.28 5.72
CA VAL A 89 23.48 -14.33 6.85
C VAL A 89 24.74 -13.46 6.88
N THR A 90 25.92 -14.09 6.84
CA THR A 90 27.22 -13.41 6.88
C THR A 90 27.42 -12.49 5.68
N HIS A 91 27.04 -12.96 4.48
CA HIS A 91 27.14 -12.18 3.25
C HIS A 91 26.30 -10.90 3.32
N PHE A 92 25.00 -11.01 3.59
CA PHE A 92 24.11 -9.84 3.57
C PHE A 92 24.32 -8.90 4.75
N THR A 93 24.66 -9.42 5.93
CA THR A 93 25.00 -8.58 7.09
C THR A 93 26.27 -7.78 6.81
N GLY A 94 27.29 -8.42 6.24
CA GLY A 94 28.53 -7.72 5.87
C GLY A 94 28.32 -6.65 4.80
N GLU A 95 27.42 -6.88 3.84
CA GLU A 95 27.04 -5.86 2.85
C GLU A 95 26.28 -4.69 3.50
N TYR A 96 25.36 -4.99 4.43
CA TYR A 96 24.63 -3.97 5.18
C TYR A 96 25.60 -3.05 5.95
N ASP A 97 26.57 -3.62 6.67
CA ASP A 97 27.55 -2.87 7.45
C ASP A 97 28.41 -1.92 6.60
N ARG A 98 28.69 -2.29 5.35
CA ARG A 98 29.47 -1.45 4.40
C ARG A 98 28.63 -0.36 3.76
N HIS A 99 27.30 -0.50 3.78
CA HIS A 99 26.43 0.40 3.05
C HIS A 99 26.31 1.77 3.77
N PRO A 100 26.47 2.91 3.08
CA PRO A 100 26.45 4.23 3.72
C PRO A 100 25.11 4.59 4.39
N ALA A 101 24.01 3.94 4.00
CA ALA A 101 22.68 4.15 4.59
C ALA A 101 22.37 3.23 5.79
N SER A 102 23.34 2.46 6.31
CA SER A 102 23.13 1.57 7.48
C SER A 102 23.18 2.30 8.83
N THR A 103 23.34 3.62 8.84
CA THR A 103 23.34 4.42 10.08
C THR A 103 21.90 4.69 10.53
N PRO A 104 21.54 4.51 11.81
CA PRO A 104 20.20 4.82 12.33
C PRO A 104 19.88 6.32 12.27
#